data_AF-A0AA95LZC9-F1
#
_entry.id   AF-A0AA95LZC9-F1
#
_cell.length_a   1.000
_cell.length_b   1.000
_cell.length_c   1.000
_cell.angle_alpha   90.00
_cell.angle_beta   90.00
_cell.angle_gamma   90.00
#
_symmetry.space_group_name_H-M   'P 1'
#
loop_
_entity.id
_entity.type
_entity.pdbx_description
1 polymer ?
#
loop_
_entity_poly.entity_id
_entity_poly.type
_entity_poly.pdbx_seq_one_letter_code
_entity_poly.pdbx_strand_id
1 'polypeptide(L)'
;MIIGNVGNIIVTAIVFVEMAQASGETVDQVFTTTFTEPIYTFGPLLFVIGMILFGISMIRGKVFHQISGYLLLIGTIVFAAASVSGDAQKMIELIGALFTGAGFIVSGLKFNQLNRLPESEMGKNVPL
;
A
#
# COMPACT_ATOMS: atom_id res chain seq x y z
N MET A 1 -10.46 14.71 12.13
CA MET A 1 -9.23 15.53 12.03
C MET A 1 -8.10 14.98 12.88
N ILE A 2 -8.28 14.83 14.20
CA ILE A 2 -7.23 14.33 15.13
C ILE A 2 -6.74 12.91 14.75
N ILE A 3 -7.64 11.95 14.57
CA ILE A 3 -7.28 10.56 14.19
C ILE A 3 -6.56 10.51 12.83
N GLY A 4 -6.99 11.35 11.89
CA GLY A 4 -6.33 11.48 10.59
C GLY A 4 -4.90 11.98 10.71
N ASN A 5 -4.66 12.99 11.55
CA ASN A 5 -3.31 13.52 11.79
C ASN A 5 -2.40 12.48 12.46
N VAL A 6 -2.92 11.73 13.44
CA VAL A 6 -2.17 10.64 14.09
C VAL A 6 -1.78 9.58 13.09
N GLY A 7 -2.72 9.12 12.25
CA GLY A 7 -2.43 8.18 11.18
C GLY A 7 -1.38 8.71 10.20
N ASN A 8 -1.48 9.98 9.82
CA ASN A 8 -0.54 10.60 8.88
C ASN A 8 0.89 10.71 9.45
N ILE A 9 1.02 11.02 10.74
CA ILE A 9 2.32 11.03 11.44
C ILE A 9 2.93 9.62 11.42
N ILE A 10 2.14 8.58 11.73
CA ILE A 10 2.61 7.19 11.72
C ILE A 10 3.06 6.78 10.33
N VAL A 11 2.24 7.03 9.29
CA VAL A 11 2.59 6.69 7.90
C VAL A 11 3.84 7.44 7.44
N THR A 12 3.96 8.72 7.76
CA THR A 12 5.14 9.52 7.40
C THR A 12 6.41 8.98 8.07
N ALA A 13 6.32 8.59 9.35
CA ALA A 13 7.44 8.00 10.06
C ALA A 13 7.86 6.64 9.45
N ILE A 14 6.90 5.81 9.02
CA ILE A 14 7.18 4.54 8.33
C ILE A 14 7.86 4.81 6.98
N VAL A 15 7.33 5.71 6.17
CA VAL A 15 7.92 6.05 4.87
C VAL A 15 9.33 6.61 5.03
N PHE A 16 9.57 7.41 6.05
CA PHE A 16 10.91 7.91 6.37
C PHE A 16 11.88 6.77 6.68
N VAL A 17 11.46 5.79 7.49
CA VAL A 17 12.26 4.60 7.79
C VAL A 17 12.64 3.85 6.51
N GLU A 18 11.66 3.57 5.65
CA GLU A 18 11.84 2.83 4.40
C GLU A 18 12.77 3.55 3.42
N MET A 19 12.60 4.88 3.26
CA MET A 19 13.48 5.68 2.42
C MET A 19 14.92 5.69 2.92
N ALA A 20 15.10 5.78 4.23
CA ALA A 20 16.43 5.80 4.81
C ALA A 20 17.10 4.42 4.71
N GLN A 21 16.36 3.32 4.90
CA GLN A 21 16.86 1.98 4.64
C GLN A 21 17.25 1.79 3.17
N ALA A 22 16.44 2.29 2.23
CA ALA A 22 16.72 2.24 0.80
C ALA A 22 17.96 3.07 0.39
N SER A 23 18.33 4.10 1.16
CA SER A 23 19.48 4.96 0.88
C SER A 23 20.84 4.29 1.12
N GLY A 24 20.88 3.17 1.85
CA GLY A 24 22.10 2.38 2.06
C GLY A 24 23.17 3.03 2.95
N GLU A 25 22.86 4.16 3.58
CA GLU A 25 23.74 4.77 4.59
C GLU A 25 23.70 3.97 5.92
N THR A 26 24.66 4.20 6.82
CA THR A 26 24.68 3.64 8.18
C THR A 26 23.56 4.22 9.04
N VAL A 27 22.32 3.84 8.74
CA VAL A 27 21.12 4.32 9.43
C VAL A 27 20.84 3.57 10.74
N ASP A 28 21.59 2.51 11.03
CA ASP A 28 21.44 1.70 12.24
C ASP A 28 21.49 2.54 13.52
N GLN A 29 22.33 3.57 13.58
CA GLN A 29 22.43 4.45 14.75
C GLN A 29 21.21 5.36 14.93
N VAL A 30 20.51 5.69 13.84
CA VAL A 30 19.30 6.53 13.88
C VAL A 30 18.08 5.68 14.20
N PHE A 31 18.04 4.41 13.77
CA PHE A 31 16.89 3.53 13.99
C PHE A 31 16.93 2.74 15.30
N THR A 32 18.08 2.61 15.95
CA THR A 32 18.21 1.91 17.25
C THR A 32 17.93 2.77 18.48
N THR A 33 17.45 4.01 18.31
CA THR A 33 17.03 4.83 19.46
C THR A 33 15.71 4.34 20.04
N THR A 34 15.48 4.58 21.34
CA THR A 34 14.28 4.14 22.06
C THR A 34 12.94 4.56 21.41
N PHE A 35 12.93 5.66 20.64
CA PHE A 35 11.73 6.15 19.99
C PHE A 35 11.57 5.67 18.54
N THR A 36 12.67 5.40 17.85
CA THR A 36 12.67 5.02 16.42
C THR A 36 12.63 3.51 16.24
N GLU A 37 13.18 2.74 17.18
CA GLU A 37 13.25 1.28 17.10
C GLU A 37 11.86 0.64 16.99
N PRO A 38 10.84 1.02 17.78
CA PRO A 38 9.49 0.47 17.59
C PRO A 38 8.90 0.80 16.22
N ILE A 39 9.18 1.98 15.67
CA ILE A 39 8.70 2.38 14.34
C ILE A 39 9.39 1.55 13.27
N TYR A 40 10.69 1.32 13.42
CA TYR A 40 11.49 0.48 12.54
C TYR A 40 11.02 -0.98 12.56
N THR A 41 10.71 -1.54 13.73
CA THR A 41 10.30 -2.94 13.86
C THR A 41 8.83 -3.18 13.50
N PHE A 42 7.90 -2.35 14.03
CA PHE A 42 6.47 -2.58 13.88
C PHE A 42 5.84 -1.81 12.73
N GLY A 43 6.48 -0.73 12.27
CA GLY A 43 5.99 0.12 11.18
C GLY A 43 5.75 -0.65 9.87
N PRO A 44 6.74 -1.38 9.34
CA PRO A 44 6.57 -2.17 8.13
C PRO A 44 5.45 -3.22 8.26
N LEU A 45 5.34 -3.87 9.43
CA LEU A 45 4.28 -4.84 9.71
C LEU A 45 2.88 -4.20 9.73
N LEU A 46 2.74 -3.05 10.38
CA LEU A 46 1.49 -2.27 10.39
C LEU A 46 1.11 -1.80 8.99
N PHE A 47 2.09 -1.41 8.17
CA PHE A 47 1.88 -1.06 6.78
C PHE A 47 1.35 -2.27 5.98
N VAL A 48 1.98 -3.44 6.10
CA VAL A 48 1.53 -4.69 5.47
C VAL A 48 0.09 -5.03 5.88
N ILE A 49 -0.23 -4.98 7.18
CA ILE A 49 -1.58 -5.25 7.68
C ILE A 49 -2.59 -4.25 7.11
N GLY A 50 -2.26 -2.96 7.14
CA GLY A 50 -3.11 -1.89 6.59
C GLY A 50 -3.37 -2.10 5.10
N MET A 51 -2.35 -2.50 4.35
CA MET A 51 -2.44 -2.78 2.92
C MET A 51 -3.30 -4.01 2.61
N ILE A 52 -3.19 -5.09 3.39
CA ILE A 52 -4.07 -6.26 3.27
C ILE A 52 -5.53 -5.86 3.52
N LEU A 53 -5.80 -5.16 4.63
CA LEU A 53 -7.15 -4.72 4.97
C LEU A 53 -7.71 -3.77 3.90
N PHE A 54 -6.88 -2.88 3.37
CA PHE A 54 -7.26 -1.97 2.28
C PHE A 54 -7.60 -2.74 1.00
N GLY A 55 -6.77 -3.70 0.59
CA GLY A 55 -7.04 -4.56 -0.56
C GLY A 55 -8.34 -5.36 -0.42
N ILE A 56 -8.58 -5.97 0.74
CA ILE A 56 -9.85 -6.66 1.06
C ILE A 56 -11.03 -5.69 0.98
N SER A 57 -10.88 -4.49 1.55
CA SER A 57 -11.91 -3.46 1.53
C SER A 57 -12.22 -3.00 0.10
N MET A 58 -11.23 -2.86 -0.78
CA MET A 58 -11.46 -2.57 -2.21
C MET A 58 -12.28 -3.67 -2.89
N ILE A 59 -11.91 -4.94 -2.67
CA ILE A 59 -12.59 -6.09 -3.28
C ILE A 59 -14.04 -6.16 -2.82
N ARG A 60 -14.29 -5.98 -1.52
CA ARG A 60 -15.64 -6.07 -0.92
C ARG A 60 -16.49 -4.84 -1.17
N GLY A 61 -15.89 -3.65 -1.09
CA GLY A 61 -16.58 -2.37 -1.16
C GLY A 61 -17.02 -1.98 -2.58
N LYS A 62 -16.45 -2.60 -3.63
CA LYS A 62 -16.74 -2.31 -5.05
C LYS A 62 -16.56 -0.83 -5.45
N VAL A 63 -15.97 0.00 -4.59
CA VAL A 63 -15.66 1.42 -4.84
C VAL A 63 -14.52 1.55 -5.86
N PHE A 64 -13.55 0.65 -5.78
CA PHE A 64 -12.46 0.53 -6.73
C PHE A 64 -12.63 -0.72 -7.58
N HIS A 65 -12.00 -0.73 -8.75
CA HIS A 65 -12.01 -1.90 -9.63
C HIS A 65 -11.38 -3.10 -8.89
N GLN A 66 -12.06 -4.25 -8.87
CA GLN A 66 -11.66 -5.42 -8.06
C GLN A 66 -10.24 -5.90 -8.35
N ILE A 67 -9.83 -5.83 -9.62
CA ILE A 67 -8.45 -6.13 -10.08
C ILE A 67 -7.41 -5.37 -9.24
N SER A 68 -7.63 -4.08 -8.95
CA SER A 68 -6.71 -3.28 -8.15
C SER A 68 -6.56 -3.83 -6.73
N GLY A 69 -7.66 -4.26 -6.11
CA GLY A 69 -7.64 -4.89 -4.80
C GLY A 69 -6.91 -6.24 -4.79
N TYR A 70 -7.08 -7.07 -5.83
CA TYR A 70 -6.34 -8.32 -5.97
C TYR A 70 -4.84 -8.11 -6.17
N LEU A 71 -4.43 -7.18 -7.03
CA LEU A 71 -3.02 -6.83 -7.23
C LEU A 71 -2.37 -6.34 -5.93
N LEU A 72 -3.07 -5.47 -5.20
CA LEU A 72 -2.60 -4.90 -3.95
C LEU A 72 -2.47 -5.97 -2.86
N LEU A 73 -3.44 -6.89 -2.77
CA LEU A 73 -3.41 -8.02 -1.83
C LEU A 73 -2.26 -8.98 -2.14
N ILE A 74 -2.17 -9.46 -3.39
CA ILE A 74 -1.16 -10.43 -3.81
C ILE A 74 0.24 -9.84 -3.68
N GLY A 75 0.44 -8.61 -4.17
CA GLY A 75 1.73 -7.92 -4.06
C GLY A 75 2.17 -7.76 -2.61
N THR A 76 1.27 -7.36 -1.72
CA THR A 76 1.58 -7.20 -0.29
C THR A 76 1.93 -8.52 0.38
N ILE A 77 1.23 -9.62 0.05
CA ILE A 77 1.54 -10.95 0.59
C ILE A 77 2.91 -11.43 0.09
N VAL A 78 3.19 -11.28 -1.21
CA VAL A 78 4.48 -11.66 -1.80
C VAL A 78 5.61 -10.84 -1.17
N PHE A 79 5.43 -9.53 -1.02
CA PHE A 79 6.37 -8.64 -0.36
C PHE A 79 6.66 -9.09 1.08
N ALA A 80 5.63 -9.34 1.88
CA ALA A 80 5.79 -9.78 3.27
C ALA A 80 6.48 -11.15 3.39
N ALA A 81 6.20 -12.07 2.45
CA ALA A 81 6.81 -13.40 2.40
C ALA A 81 8.32 -13.35 2.08
N ALA A 82 8.83 -12.24 1.55
CA ALA A 82 10.25 -12.10 1.28
C ALA A 82 11.12 -12.24 2.54
N SER A 83 10.60 -11.81 3.70
CA SER A 83 11.29 -11.91 5.00
C SER A 83 11.70 -13.32 5.40
N VAL A 84 11.03 -14.35 4.88
CA VAL A 84 11.34 -15.77 5.15
C VAL A 84 12.06 -16.47 4.00
N SER A 85 12.49 -15.72 2.98
CA SER A 85 12.99 -16.27 1.72
C SER A 85 14.51 -16.35 1.62
N GLY A 86 15.24 -16.01 2.68
CA GLY A 86 16.71 -16.05 2.72
C GLY A 86 17.34 -15.23 1.59
N ASP A 87 18.22 -15.86 0.81
CA ASP A 87 18.98 -15.21 -0.27
C ASP A 87 18.12 -14.58 -1.37
N ALA A 88 16.87 -15.05 -1.54
CA ALA A 88 15.94 -14.52 -2.53
C ALA A 88 15.13 -13.30 -2.03
N GLN A 89 15.33 -12.85 -0.79
CA GLN A 89 14.56 -11.78 -0.15
C GLN A 89 14.42 -10.54 -1.05
N LYS A 90 15.54 -9.95 -1.50
CA LYS A 90 15.52 -8.72 -2.31
C LYS A 90 14.72 -8.86 -3.61
N MET A 91 14.79 -10.03 -4.25
CA MET A 91 14.07 -10.29 -5.49
C MET A 91 12.57 -10.42 -5.23
N ILE A 92 12.18 -11.07 -4.14
CA ILE A 92 10.77 -11.27 -3.78
C ILE A 92 10.15 -9.97 -3.27
N GLU A 93 10.90 -9.15 -2.51
CA GLU A 93 10.50 -7.78 -2.14
C GLU A 93 10.22 -6.96 -3.40
N LEU A 94 11.14 -6.99 -4.38
CA LEU A 94 10.96 -6.26 -5.64
C LEU A 94 9.69 -6.71 -6.39
N ILE A 95 9.49 -8.03 -6.54
CA ILE A 95 8.29 -8.57 -7.20
C ILE A 95 7.03 -8.12 -6.45
N GLY A 96 6.99 -8.30 -5.13
CA GLY A 96 5.85 -7.88 -4.32
C GLY A 96 5.57 -6.38 -4.43
N ALA A 97 6.60 -5.55 -4.37
CA ALA A 97 6.50 -4.10 -4.51
C ALA A 97 5.95 -3.69 -5.89
N LEU A 98 6.35 -4.36 -6.98
CA LEU A 98 5.83 -4.11 -8.32
C LEU A 98 4.33 -4.41 -8.42
N PHE A 99 3.86 -5.53 -7.86
CA PHE A 99 2.44 -5.87 -7.82
C PHE A 99 1.63 -4.88 -6.98
N THR A 100 2.15 -4.50 -5.81
CA THR A 100 1.50 -3.51 -4.93
C THR A 100 1.40 -2.15 -5.60
N GLY A 101 2.49 -1.68 -6.22
CA GLY A 101 2.52 -0.43 -6.99
C GLY A 101 1.57 -0.44 -8.17
N ALA A 102 1.52 -1.55 -8.93
CA ALA A 102 0.55 -1.73 -10.00
C ALA A 102 -0.90 -1.68 -9.49
N GLY A 103 -1.19 -2.27 -8.33
CA GLY A 103 -2.49 -2.15 -7.66
C GLY A 103 -2.90 -0.70 -7.39
N PHE A 104 -1.98 0.13 -6.90
CA PHE A 104 -2.22 1.56 -6.71
C PHE A 104 -2.43 2.32 -8.02
N ILE A 105 -1.59 2.08 -9.03
CA ILE A 105 -1.70 2.74 -10.34
C ILE A 105 -3.05 2.42 -10.98
N VAL A 106 -3.46 1.14 -11.00
CA VAL A 106 -4.75 0.71 -11.56
C VAL A 106 -5.91 1.34 -10.79
N SER A 107 -5.81 1.43 -9.46
CA SER A 107 -6.82 2.10 -8.63
C SER A 107 -6.98 3.57 -9.04
N GLY A 108 -5.87 4.31 -9.18
CA GLY A 108 -5.89 5.72 -9.57
C GLY A 108 -6.43 5.95 -10.98
N LEU A 109 -5.99 5.13 -11.95
CA LEU A 109 -6.46 5.22 -13.34
C LEU A 109 -7.95 4.93 -13.45
N LYS A 110 -8.44 3.87 -12.78
CA LYS A 110 -9.85 3.47 -12.84
C LYS A 110 -10.76 4.42 -12.07
N PHE A 111 -10.28 5.00 -10.96
CA PHE A 111 -11.01 6.04 -10.23
C PHE A 111 -11.19 7.30 -11.09
N ASN A 112 -10.16 7.72 -11.82
CA ASN A 112 -10.24 8.86 -12.74
C ASN A 112 -11.15 8.59 -13.95
N GLN A 113 -11.21 7.34 -14.45
CA GLN A 113 -12.15 6.95 -15.50
C GLN A 113 -13.61 7.01 -15.03
N LEU A 114 -13.90 6.57 -13.80
CA LEU A 114 -15.25 6.61 -13.24
C LEU A 114 -15.78 8.05 -13.08
N ASN A 115 -14.91 8.98 -12.68
CA ASN A 115 -15.25 10.41 -12.54
C ASN A 115 -15.30 11.19 -13.87
N ARG A 116 -14.84 10.58 -14.97
CA ARG A 116 -14.85 11.18 -16.31
C ARG A 116 -15.99 10.68 -17.20
N LEU A 117 -16.87 9.81 -16.69
CA LEU A 117 -18.09 9.48 -17.41
C LEU A 117 -18.92 10.76 -17.53
N PRO A 118 -19.16 11.28 -18.75
CA PRO A 118 -19.95 12.48 -18.93
C PRO A 118 -21.39 12.20 -18.52
N GLU A 119 -22.08 13.20 -17.99
CA GLU A 119 -23.53 13.16 -17.68
C GLU A 119 -24.40 12.66 -18.84
N SER A 120 -23.86 12.56 -20.06
CA SER A 120 -24.53 12.07 -21.26
C SER A 120 -24.94 10.58 -21.24
N GLU A 121 -24.46 9.77 -20.30
CA GLU A 121 -24.88 8.36 -20.17
C GLU A 121 -25.82 8.08 -19.00
N MET A 122 -26.08 9.04 -18.10
CA MET A 122 -27.02 8.86 -16.98
C MET A 122 -28.49 8.77 -17.42
N GLY A 123 -28.82 9.11 -18.67
CA GLY A 123 -30.19 9.14 -19.19
C GLY A 123 -30.64 7.94 -20.04
N LYS A 124 -29.81 6.92 -20.28
CA LYS A 124 -30.14 5.85 -21.25
C LYS A 124 -30.56 4.50 -20.67
N ASN A 125 -30.50 4.31 -19.35
CA ASN A 125 -30.89 3.05 -18.71
C ASN A 125 -32.07 3.23 -17.74
N VAL A 126 -33.15 3.87 -18.21
CA VAL A 126 -34.48 3.65 -17.62
C VAL A 126 -35.21 2.66 -18.52
N PRO A 127 -35.28 1.36 -18.16
CA PRO A 127 -36.26 0.48 -18.78
C PRO A 127 -37.65 0.93 -18.29
N LEU A 128 -38.48 1.39 -19.23
CA LEU A 128 -39.94 1.45 -19.06
C LEU A 128 -40.50 0.02 -18.93
#